data_AF-A0A914DE84-F1
#
_entry.id   AF-A0A914DE84-F1
#
_cell.length_a   1.000
_cell.length_b   1.000
_cell.length_c   1.000
_cell.angle_alpha   90.00
_cell.angle_beta   90.00
_cell.angle_gamma   90.00
#
_symmetry.space_group_name_H-M   'P 1'
#
loop_
_entity.id
_entity.type
_entity.pdbx_description
1 polymer ?
#
loop_
_entity_poly.entity_id
_entity_poly.type
_entity_poly.pdbx_seq_one_letter_code
_entity_poly.pdbx_strand_id
1 'polypeptide(L)'
;GLRHFSTKVCEKVKEKGQTNYNEVADELVAEYFDSLPNPPTSVEKQQYDMKNIRRRVYDALNVLMAMNIIEKEKKEIRWVGLPTSSLQECRRLEDEKSKRQERIRHKTEQLQELIIQLVAYKSLVQRNREREREEGRPADSAILYLPYIIVNTDRRTNVDCAISADKYEIYA
;
A
#
# COMPACT_ATOMS: atom_id res chain seq x y z
N GLY A 1 12.28 -32.77 19.23
CA GLY A 1 11.31 -32.84 18.11
C GLY A 1 11.36 -31.55 17.28
N LEU A 2 10.78 -31.51 16.06
CA LEU A 2 10.94 -30.37 15.13
C LEU A 2 10.54 -29.02 15.74
N ARG A 3 9.44 -28.96 16.50
CA ARG A 3 9.00 -27.75 17.22
C ARG A 3 10.11 -27.15 18.10
N HIS A 4 10.84 -27.98 18.83
CA HIS A 4 11.93 -27.53 19.70
C HIS A 4 13.08 -26.92 18.89
N PHE A 5 13.49 -27.59 17.80
CA PHE A 5 14.52 -27.06 16.91
C PHE A 5 14.09 -25.76 16.23
N SER A 6 12.82 -25.64 15.81
CA SER A 6 12.30 -24.40 15.23
C SER A 6 12.38 -23.22 16.20
N THR A 7 12.02 -23.43 17.47
CA THR A 7 12.16 -22.40 18.52
C THR A 7 13.62 -22.01 18.71
N LYS A 8 14.51 -22.99 18.88
CA LYS A 8 15.95 -22.76 19.11
C LYS A 8 16.64 -22.06 17.94
N VAL A 9 16.34 -22.47 16.71
CA VAL A 9 16.86 -21.81 15.50
C VAL A 9 16.37 -20.36 15.41
N CYS A 10 15.10 -20.11 15.71
CA CYS A 10 14.53 -18.76 15.71
C CYS A 10 15.20 -17.84 16.76
N GLU A 11 15.35 -18.33 18.00
CA GLU A 11 16.05 -17.61 19.08
C GLU A 11 17.49 -17.27 18.69
N LYS A 12 18.22 -18.24 18.13
CA LYS A 12 19.63 -18.06 17.78
C LYS A 12 19.84 -17.04 16.67
N VAL A 13 19.04 -17.10 15.61
CA VAL A 13 19.11 -16.12 14.52
C VAL A 13 18.70 -14.73 15.02
N LYS A 14 17.72 -14.64 15.92
CA LYS A 14 17.30 -13.37 16.55
C LYS A 14 18.41 -12.75 17.41
N GLU A 15 19.08 -13.54 18.23
CA GLU A 15 20.15 -13.08 19.13
C GLU A 15 21.37 -12.59 18.34
N LYS A 16 21.78 -13.34 17.31
CA LYS A 16 22.93 -12.98 16.49
C LYS A 16 22.64 -11.84 15.51
N GLY A 17 21.40 -11.69 15.05
CA GLY A 17 21.00 -10.71 14.03
C GLY A 17 21.47 -11.07 12.61
N GLN A 18 22.74 -11.49 12.46
CA GLN A 18 23.32 -12.03 11.24
C GLN A 18 24.12 -13.30 11.57
N THR A 19 23.93 -14.37 10.80
CA THR A 19 24.57 -15.67 11.02
C THR A 19 24.60 -16.50 9.72
N ASN A 20 24.98 -17.77 9.79
CA ASN A 20 24.92 -18.71 8.68
C ASN A 20 24.47 -20.11 9.15
N TYR A 21 24.14 -20.97 8.19
CA TYR A 21 23.64 -22.32 8.48
C TYR A 21 24.58 -23.14 9.38
N ASN A 22 25.89 -23.14 9.09
CA ASN A 22 26.84 -23.99 9.81
C ASN A 22 26.97 -23.53 11.26
N GLU A 23 27.07 -22.21 11.47
CA GLU A 23 27.15 -21.62 12.80
C GLU A 23 25.93 -22.00 13.66
N VAL A 24 24.72 -21.81 13.14
CA VAL A 24 23.50 -22.20 13.87
C VAL A 24 23.44 -23.71 14.11
N ALA A 25 23.83 -24.53 13.12
CA ALA A 25 23.77 -25.97 13.27
C ALA A 25 24.80 -26.51 14.27
N ASP A 26 26.03 -26.02 14.23
CA ASP A 26 27.13 -26.50 15.07
C ASP A 26 26.90 -26.08 16.54
N GLU A 27 26.38 -24.87 16.79
CA GLU A 27 25.99 -24.47 18.14
C GLU A 27 24.85 -25.32 18.71
N LEU A 28 23.83 -25.62 17.90
CA LEU A 28 22.72 -26.46 18.36
C LEU A 28 23.12 -27.92 18.58
N VAL A 29 24.12 -28.41 17.85
CA VAL A 29 24.72 -29.73 18.09
C VAL A 29 25.49 -29.72 19.41
N ALA A 30 26.31 -28.70 19.66
CA ALA A 30 27.06 -28.56 20.92
C ALA A 30 26.12 -28.48 22.12
N GLU A 31 25.13 -27.58 22.09
CA GLU A 31 24.11 -27.44 23.15
C GLU A 31 23.35 -28.74 23.41
N TYR A 32 23.05 -29.50 22.36
CA TYR A 32 22.35 -30.77 22.51
C TYR A 32 23.18 -31.78 23.30
N PHE A 33 24.47 -31.95 22.96
CA PHE A 33 25.34 -32.89 23.66
C PHE A 33 25.70 -32.44 25.08
N ASP A 34 25.90 -31.14 25.31
CA ASP A 34 26.17 -30.58 26.64
C ASP A 34 24.96 -30.72 27.58
N SER A 35 23.75 -30.73 27.03
CA SER A 35 22.52 -30.92 27.82
C SER A 35 22.26 -32.37 28.25
N LEU A 36 22.99 -33.35 27.71
CA LEU A 36 22.80 -34.76 28.02
C LEU A 36 23.57 -35.16 29.30
N PRO A 37 22.91 -35.73 30.33
CA PRO A 37 23.58 -36.16 31.56
C PRO A 37 24.64 -37.23 31.33
N ASN A 38 24.40 -38.10 30.34
CA ASN A 38 25.32 -39.14 29.89
C ASN A 38 25.38 -39.08 28.36
N PRO A 39 26.33 -38.34 27.76
CA PRO A 39 26.48 -38.29 26.33
C PRO A 39 26.81 -39.69 25.78
N PRO A 40 26.26 -40.07 24.61
CA PRO A 40 26.51 -41.39 24.04
C PRO A 40 28.00 -41.57 23.76
N THR A 41 28.62 -42.62 24.29
CA THR A 41 30.02 -42.97 24.06
C THR A 41 30.27 -43.57 22.67
N SER A 42 29.22 -44.04 21.99
CA SER A 42 29.35 -44.57 20.63
C SER A 42 29.40 -43.46 19.59
N VAL A 43 30.49 -43.43 18.82
CA VAL A 43 30.73 -42.47 17.73
C VAL A 43 29.61 -42.51 16.68
N GLU A 44 29.07 -43.68 16.38
CA GLU A 44 27.99 -43.87 15.41
C GLU A 44 26.71 -43.13 15.82
N LYS A 45 26.36 -43.17 17.10
CA LYS A 45 25.15 -42.52 17.62
C LYS A 45 25.32 -41.00 17.64
N GLN A 46 26.51 -40.51 18.02
CA GLN A 46 26.82 -39.08 17.94
C GLN A 46 26.71 -38.55 16.51
N GLN A 47 27.23 -39.28 15.52
CA GLN A 47 27.12 -38.89 14.11
C GLN A 47 25.68 -38.90 13.60
N TYR A 48 24.88 -39.87 14.03
CA TYR A 48 23.45 -39.93 13.68
C TYR A 48 22.70 -38.71 14.23
N ASP A 49 22.88 -38.40 15.52
CA ASP A 49 22.22 -37.28 16.18
C ASP A 49 22.64 -35.95 15.53
N MET A 50 23.94 -35.78 15.23
CA MET A 50 24.44 -34.60 14.54
C MET A 50 23.81 -34.41 13.14
N LYS A 51 23.69 -35.48 12.35
CA LYS A 51 23.01 -35.44 11.04
C LYS A 51 21.52 -35.12 11.19
N ASN A 52 20.87 -35.66 12.21
CA ASN A 52 19.47 -35.42 12.48
C ASN A 52 19.21 -33.94 12.84
N ILE A 53 20.00 -33.38 13.76
CA ILE A 53 19.91 -31.97 14.16
C ILE A 53 20.12 -31.08 12.95
N ARG A 54 21.19 -31.31 12.18
CA ARG A 54 21.49 -30.59 10.94
C ARG A 54 20.32 -30.60 9.95
N ARG A 55 19.66 -31.75 9.77
CA ARG A 55 18.47 -31.87 8.91
C ARG A 55 17.31 -31.03 9.45
N ARG A 56 17.07 -31.02 10.76
CA ARG A 56 15.99 -30.25 11.40
C ARG A 56 16.23 -28.75 11.37
N VAL A 57 17.49 -28.30 11.45
CA VAL A 57 17.85 -26.88 11.27
C VAL A 57 17.45 -26.38 9.89
N TYR A 58 17.71 -27.17 8.83
CA TYR A 58 17.26 -26.81 7.48
C TYR A 58 15.73 -26.68 7.39
N ASP A 59 14.97 -27.63 7.97
CA ASP A 59 13.50 -27.54 7.97
C ASP A 59 13.02 -26.26 8.65
N ALA A 60 13.59 -25.94 9.82
CA ALA A 60 13.23 -24.73 10.55
C ALA A 60 13.55 -23.45 9.76
N LEU A 61 14.76 -23.34 9.21
CA LEU A 61 15.18 -22.17 8.44
C LEU A 61 14.29 -21.96 7.20
N ASN A 62 13.93 -23.02 6.48
CA ASN A 62 13.07 -22.91 5.30
C ASN A 62 11.68 -22.37 5.66
N VAL A 63 11.11 -22.83 6.77
CA VAL A 63 9.81 -22.33 7.25
C VAL A 63 9.93 -20.88 7.72
N LEU A 64 10.96 -20.54 8.50
CA LEU A 64 11.18 -19.17 8.97
C LEU A 64 11.39 -18.19 7.80
N MET A 65 12.08 -18.63 6.74
CA MET A 65 12.26 -17.86 5.53
C MET A 65 10.95 -17.69 4.76
N ALA A 66 10.17 -18.76 4.60
CA ALA A 66 8.85 -18.70 3.95
C ALA A 66 7.86 -17.78 4.70
N MET A 67 8.00 -17.69 6.03
CA MET A 67 7.23 -16.79 6.88
C MET A 67 7.80 -15.36 6.92
N ASN A 68 8.84 -15.06 6.14
CA ASN A 68 9.52 -13.76 6.10
C ASN A 68 10.06 -13.31 7.48
N ILE A 69 10.43 -14.27 8.34
CA ILE A 69 11.00 -14.02 9.68
C ILE A 69 12.50 -13.81 9.61
N ILE A 70 13.12 -14.47 8.64
CA ILE A 70 14.54 -14.38 8.34
C ILE A 70 14.71 -14.24 6.83
N GLU A 71 15.81 -13.65 6.43
CA GLU A 71 16.21 -13.51 5.03
C GLU A 71 17.50 -14.30 4.81
N LYS A 72 17.66 -14.93 3.64
CA LYS A 72 18.87 -15.70 3.31
C LYS A 72 19.46 -15.22 1.99
N GLU A 73 20.66 -14.66 2.05
CA GLU A 73 21.43 -14.27 0.88
C GLU A 73 22.69 -15.14 0.79
N LYS A 74 22.77 -16.00 -0.22
CA LYS A 74 23.83 -17.01 -0.36
C LYS A 74 24.01 -17.84 0.92
N LYS A 75 25.06 -17.60 1.70
CA LYS A 75 25.36 -18.30 2.97
C LYS A 75 24.94 -17.49 4.20
N GLU A 76 24.66 -16.21 4.04
CA GLU A 76 24.27 -15.31 5.11
C GLU A 76 22.77 -15.43 5.40
N ILE A 77 22.43 -15.42 6.68
CA ILE A 77 21.07 -15.46 7.21
C ILE A 77 20.91 -14.25 8.13
N ARG A 78 19.94 -13.39 7.84
CA ARG A 78 19.63 -12.19 8.62
C ARG A 78 18.29 -12.31 9.31
N TRP A 79 18.22 -11.83 10.55
CA TRP A 79 16.96 -11.67 11.27
C TRP A 79 16.16 -10.51 10.66
N VAL A 80 14.92 -10.78 10.28
CA VAL A 80 13.98 -9.76 9.78
C VAL A 80 13.02 -9.35 10.89
N GLY A 81 12.48 -10.31 11.63
CA GLY A 81 11.50 -10.09 12.70
C GLY A 81 10.30 -11.01 12.58
N LEU A 82 9.57 -11.26 13.68
CA LEU A 82 8.33 -12.03 13.58
C LEU A 82 7.32 -11.25 12.71
N PRO A 83 6.49 -11.93 11.91
CA PRO A 83 5.50 -11.31 11.04
C PRO A 83 4.33 -10.90 11.93
N THR A 84 4.58 -9.93 12.81
CA THR A 84 3.70 -9.31 13.82
C THR A 84 4.58 -8.65 14.90
N SER A 85 5.05 -7.44 14.64
CA SER A 85 4.68 -6.41 15.61
C SER A 85 3.26 -6.04 15.24
N SER A 86 2.28 -6.78 15.76
CA SER A 86 0.85 -6.63 15.43
C SER A 86 0.40 -5.16 15.49
N LEU A 87 1.02 -4.38 16.37
CA LEU A 87 0.82 -2.92 16.47
C LEU A 87 1.27 -2.15 15.22
N GLN A 88 2.42 -2.48 14.62
CA GLN A 88 2.89 -1.78 13.42
C GLN A 88 2.02 -2.11 12.21
N GLU A 89 1.60 -3.37 12.07
CA GLU A 89 0.70 -3.78 10.99
C GLU A 89 -0.71 -3.19 11.18
N CYS A 90 -1.22 -3.15 12.42
CA CYS A 90 -2.49 -2.50 12.72
C CYS A 90 -2.45 -1.01 12.37
N ARG A 91 -1.38 -0.29 12.75
CA ARG A 91 -1.17 1.11 12.38
C ARG A 91 -1.12 1.31 10.87
N ARG A 92 -0.38 0.46 10.15
CA ARG A 92 -0.30 0.52 8.68
C ARG A 92 -1.66 0.34 8.03
N LEU A 93 -2.46 -0.62 8.50
CA LEU A 93 -3.81 -0.87 7.99
C LEU A 93 -4.79 0.25 8.34
N GLU A 94 -4.66 0.86 9.52
CA GLU A 94 -5.44 2.05 9.92
C GLU A 94 -5.11 3.25 9.03
N ASP A 95 -3.83 3.49 8.73
CA ASP A 95 -3.40 4.55 7.82
C ASP A 95 -3.92 4.31 6.39
N GLU A 96 -3.84 3.07 5.89
CA GLU A 96 -4.40 2.72 4.59
C GLU A 96 -5.92 2.87 4.54
N LYS A 97 -6.62 2.49 5.61
CA LYS A 97 -8.06 2.67 5.75
C LYS A 97 -8.42 4.15 5.70
N SER A 98 -7.70 5.00 6.45
CA SER A 98 -7.89 6.44 6.46
C SER A 98 -7.71 7.04 5.05
N LYS A 99 -6.62 6.70 4.36
CA LYS A 99 -6.39 7.14 2.97
C LYS A 99 -7.46 6.66 2.00
N ARG A 100 -7.98 5.44 2.18
CA ARG A 100 -9.08 4.92 1.35
C ARG A 100 -10.39 5.66 1.63
N GLN A 101 -10.71 5.93 2.89
CA GLN A 101 -11.90 6.70 3.28
C GLN A 101 -11.87 8.10 2.70
N GLU A 102 -10.72 8.78 2.74
CA GLU A 102 -10.54 10.10 2.17
C GLU A 102 -10.80 10.11 0.65
N ARG A 103 -10.23 9.15 -0.06
CA ARG A 103 -10.44 9.01 -1.51
C ARG A 103 -11.90 8.70 -1.86
N ILE A 104 -12.57 7.90 -1.04
CA ILE A 104 -14.00 7.62 -1.22
C ILE A 104 -14.80 8.91 -1.06
N ARG A 105 -14.53 9.69 0.00
CA ARG A 105 -15.21 10.97 0.26
C ARG A 105 -15.07 11.93 -0.93
N HIS A 106 -13.85 12.16 -1.41
CA HIS A 106 -13.62 13.02 -2.57
C HIS A 106 -14.32 12.52 -3.84
N LYS A 107 -14.31 11.21 -4.10
CA LYS A 107 -15.02 10.65 -5.27
C LYS A 107 -16.53 10.79 -5.14
N THR A 108 -17.07 10.69 -3.92
CA THR A 108 -18.49 10.92 -3.66
C THR A 108 -18.87 12.39 -3.90
N GLU A 109 -18.05 13.34 -3.44
CA GLU A 109 -18.25 14.78 -3.68
C GLU A 109 -18.22 15.10 -5.19
N GLN A 110 -17.20 14.60 -5.90
CA GLN A 110 -17.08 14.76 -7.36
C GLN A 110 -18.28 14.15 -8.10
N LEU A 111 -18.76 12.98 -7.68
CA LEU A 111 -19.93 12.36 -8.28
C LEU A 111 -21.19 13.19 -8.08
N GLN A 112 -21.39 13.77 -6.88
CA GLN A 112 -22.51 14.65 -6.61
C GLN A 112 -22.47 15.90 -7.51
N GLU A 113 -21.30 16.52 -7.67
CA GLU A 113 -21.12 17.66 -8.56
C GLU A 113 -21.46 17.30 -10.02
N LEU A 114 -20.97 16.15 -10.51
CA LEU A 114 -21.29 15.66 -11.86
C LEU A 114 -22.79 15.40 -12.04
N ILE A 115 -23.47 14.87 -11.03
CA ILE A 115 -24.93 14.67 -11.08
C ILE A 115 -25.65 16.01 -11.21
N ILE A 116 -25.25 17.01 -10.41
CA ILE A 116 -25.84 18.36 -10.47
C ILE A 116 -25.64 18.95 -11.87
N GLN A 117 -24.43 18.88 -12.42
CA GLN A 117 -24.14 19.36 -13.77
C GLN A 117 -24.98 18.63 -14.84
N LEU A 118 -25.13 17.31 -14.74
CA LEU A 118 -25.92 16.51 -15.67
C LEU A 118 -27.40 16.90 -15.64
N VAL A 119 -27.97 17.06 -14.44
CA VAL A 119 -29.36 17.47 -14.27
C VAL A 119 -29.56 18.88 -14.82
N ALA A 120 -28.70 19.83 -14.44
CA ALA A 120 -28.76 21.22 -14.92
C ALA A 120 -28.68 21.29 -16.45
N TYR A 121 -27.76 20.56 -17.07
CA TYR A 121 -27.61 20.52 -18.52
C TYR A 121 -28.84 19.94 -19.21
N LYS A 122 -29.36 18.79 -18.74
CA LYS A 122 -30.57 18.18 -19.31
C LYS A 122 -31.78 19.09 -19.18
N SER A 123 -31.97 19.71 -18.00
CA SER A 123 -33.05 20.66 -17.76
C SER A 123 -32.95 21.89 -18.66
N LEU A 124 -31.73 22.42 -18.87
CA LEU A 124 -31.50 23.55 -19.79
C LEU A 124 -31.86 23.19 -21.23
N VAL A 125 -31.37 22.05 -21.71
CA VAL A 125 -31.64 21.56 -23.08
C VAL A 125 -33.13 21.34 -23.29
N GLN A 126 -33.81 20.69 -22.32
CA GLN A 126 -35.24 20.45 -22.40
C GLN A 126 -36.03 21.76 -22.44
N ARG A 127 -35.75 22.69 -21.51
CA ARG A 127 -36.40 24.01 -21.45
C ARG A 127 -36.22 24.79 -22.75
N ASN A 128 -35.01 24.80 -23.30
CA ASN A 128 -34.72 25.50 -24.55
C ASN A 128 -35.48 24.85 -25.72
N ARG A 129 -35.55 23.52 -25.78
CA ARG A 129 -36.30 22.79 -26.82
C ARG A 129 -37.80 23.07 -26.77
N GLU A 130 -38.37 23.17 -25.57
CA GLU A 130 -39.79 23.54 -25.38
C GLU A 130 -40.07 24.98 -25.80
N ARG A 131 -39.21 25.93 -25.40
CA ARG A 131 -39.31 27.34 -25.85
C ARG A 131 -39.17 27.49 -27.36
N GLU A 132 -38.20 26.82 -27.98
CA GLU A 132 -38.03 26.88 -29.44
C GLU A 132 -39.24 26.31 -30.18
N ARG A 133 -39.94 25.33 -29.61
CA ARG A 133 -41.18 24.78 -30.18
C ARG A 133 -42.35 25.77 -30.10
N GLU A 134 -42.44 26.56 -29.04
CA GLU A 134 -43.57 27.47 -28.77
C GLU A 134 -43.35 28.87 -29.36
N GLU A 135 -42.15 29.42 -29.21
CA GLU A 135 -41.79 30.81 -29.55
C GLU A 135 -40.91 30.89 -30.81
N GLY A 136 -40.41 29.75 -31.31
CA GLY A 136 -39.41 29.70 -32.37
C GLY A 136 -37.98 29.91 -31.84
N ARG A 137 -36.99 29.75 -32.72
CA ARG A 137 -35.58 29.90 -32.34
C ARG A 137 -35.23 31.40 -32.12
N PRO A 138 -34.59 31.77 -30.98
CA PRO A 138 -34.10 33.13 -30.77
C PRO A 138 -33.07 33.55 -31.82
N ALA A 139 -32.91 34.87 -32.00
CA ALA A 139 -31.82 35.41 -32.82
C ALA A 139 -30.45 35.00 -32.27
N ASP A 140 -29.48 34.75 -33.15
CA ASP A 140 -28.15 34.26 -32.74
C ASP A 140 -27.42 35.24 -31.80
N SER A 141 -27.67 36.55 -31.89
CA SER A 141 -27.11 37.57 -30.99
C SER A 141 -27.65 37.49 -29.55
N ALA A 142 -28.75 36.79 -29.32
CA ALA A 142 -29.36 36.59 -28.01
C ALA A 142 -28.98 35.25 -27.36
N ILE A 143 -28.15 34.43 -28.02
CA ILE A 143 -27.78 33.09 -27.56
C ILE A 143 -26.33 33.08 -27.07
N LEU A 144 -26.11 32.51 -25.89
CA LEU A 144 -24.78 32.20 -25.36
C LEU A 144 -24.63 30.67 -25.26
N TYR A 145 -23.72 30.10 -26.05
CA TYR A 145 -23.44 28.67 -26.07
C TYR A 145 -22.43 28.29 -24.99
N LEU A 146 -22.68 27.16 -24.32
CA LEU A 146 -21.69 26.54 -23.42
C LEU A 146 -20.53 25.94 -24.24
N PRO A 147 -19.29 25.92 -23.69
CA PRO A 147 -18.89 26.45 -22.39
C PRO A 147 -18.57 27.95 -22.45
N TYR A 148 -18.94 28.68 -21.40
CA TYR A 148 -18.52 30.06 -21.17
C TYR A 148 -18.31 30.30 -19.67
N ILE A 149 -17.64 31.41 -19.34
CA ILE A 149 -17.53 31.92 -17.99
C ILE A 149 -18.23 33.28 -17.91
N ILE A 150 -18.79 33.60 -16.75
CA ILE A 150 -19.38 34.92 -16.48
C ILE A 150 -18.50 35.61 -15.45
N VAL A 151 -18.12 36.84 -15.75
CA VAL A 151 -17.56 37.77 -14.78
C VAL A 151 -18.58 38.87 -14.58
N ASN A 152 -19.03 39.08 -13.34
CA ASN A 152 -19.98 40.13 -12.98
C ASN A 152 -19.30 41.14 -12.05
N THR A 153 -19.63 42.41 -12.23
CA THR A 153 -19.17 43.52 -11.37
C THR A 153 -20.32 44.50 -11.13
N ASP A 154 -20.14 45.44 -10.20
CA ASP A 154 -21.13 46.50 -9.97
C ASP A 154 -21.34 47.33 -11.23
N ARG A 155 -22.57 47.81 -11.43
CA ARG A 155 -22.95 48.62 -12.60
C ARG A 155 -22.13 49.90 -12.73
N ARG A 156 -21.54 50.40 -11.64
CA ARG A 156 -20.71 51.61 -11.61
C ARG A 156 -19.22 51.33 -11.79
N THR A 157 -18.80 50.07 -11.78
CA THR A 157 -17.40 49.71 -11.98
C THR A 157 -17.00 50.03 -13.42
N ASN A 158 -15.92 50.80 -13.57
CA ASN A 158 -15.31 51.00 -14.89
C ASN A 158 -14.45 49.77 -15.23
N VAL A 159 -14.59 49.24 -16.45
CA VAL A 159 -13.88 48.04 -16.90
C VAL A 159 -13.03 48.43 -18.09
N ASP A 160 -11.71 48.42 -17.89
CA ASP A 160 -10.73 48.68 -18.94
C ASP A 160 -10.24 47.35 -19.49
N CYS A 161 -10.50 47.09 -20.78
CA CYS A 161 -10.16 45.82 -21.41
C CYS A 161 -9.17 46.02 -22.56
N ALA A 162 -8.06 45.27 -22.54
CA ALA A 162 -7.10 45.19 -23.62
C ALA A 162 -7.03 43.74 -24.14
N ILE A 163 -7.17 43.59 -25.46
CA ILE A 163 -7.21 42.29 -26.13
C ILE A 163 -6.07 42.24 -27.15
N SER A 164 -5.29 41.17 -27.13
CA SER A 164 -4.25 40.94 -28.14
C SER A 164 -4.87 40.79 -29.55
N ALA A 165 -4.09 41.07 -30.60
CA ALA A 165 -4.60 41.01 -31.98
C ALA A 165 -5.07 39.59 -32.38
N ASP A 166 -4.46 38.56 -31.80
CA ASP A 166 -4.81 37.15 -31.98
C ASP A 166 -5.95 36.67 -31.06
N LYS A 167 -6.38 37.52 -30.12
CA LYS A 167 -7.45 37.27 -29.13
C LYS A 167 -7.17 36.11 -28.16
N TYR A 168 -5.92 35.70 -28.01
CA TYR A 168 -5.53 34.70 -27.02
C TYR A 168 -5.30 35.28 -25.62
N GLU A 169 -4.96 36.57 -25.54
CA GLU A 169 -4.73 37.27 -24.27
C GLU A 169 -5.75 38.38 -24.08
N ILE A 170 -6.35 38.40 -22.90
CA ILE A 170 -7.32 39.40 -22.47
C ILE A 170 -6.86 39.91 -21.10
N TYR A 171 -6.69 41.22 -20.99
CA TYR A 171 -6.39 41.95 -19.76
C TYR A 171 -7.62 42.80 -19.43
N ALA A 172 -8.25 42.56 -18.28
CA ALA A 172 -9.50 43.19 -17.87
C ALA A 172 -9.52 43.47 -16.36
#